data_AF-A0A8S3V3A1-F1
#
_entry.id   AF-A0A8S3V3A1-F1
#
_cell.length_a   1.000
_cell.length_b   1.000
_cell.length_c   1.000
_cell.angle_alpha   90.00
_cell.angle_beta   90.00
_cell.angle_gamma   90.00
#
_symmetry.space_group_name_H-M   'P 1'
#
loop_
_entity.id
_entity.type
_entity.pdbx_description
1 polymer ?
#
loop_
_entity_poly.entity_id
_entity_poly.type
_entity_poly.pdbx_seq_one_letter_code
_entity_poly.pdbx_strand_id
1 'polypeptide(L)'
;MNETDENMVEKKDNILDDGDSYSEIEIWTNFTQTTGFHGLNKITFMRNNPRQLIRSICWIIVWLICAVFLIYTVVVELKNYYSYPTISNTYIQLEEKLSFPAVTICNMSPLSSQGKKKDAKTNNLYMTTSALYMYSQKINWSDPFYKEEGYLKATTKEDLYNRSKNVAVHDHLVEPIMTNEGLVIKPASEAFIEIQRKDVCYI
;
A
#
# COMPACT_ATOMS: atom_id res chain seq x y z
N MET A 1 47.43 -44.03 64.59
CA MET A 1 46.02 -43.66 64.86
C MET A 1 45.77 -42.31 64.19
N ASN A 2 46.08 -42.17 62.90
CA ASN A 2 45.19 -42.35 61.74
C ASN A 2 43.99 -43.28 61.95
N GLU A 3 42.77 -42.72 62.00
CA GLU A 3 41.51 -43.45 61.75
C GLU A 3 40.26 -42.57 61.49
N THR A 4 40.42 -41.26 61.23
CA THR A 4 39.26 -40.36 60.97
C THR A 4 39.24 -39.68 59.60
N ASP A 5 40.31 -39.77 58.81
CA ASP A 5 40.37 -39.13 57.49
C ASP A 5 40.14 -40.09 56.30
N GLU A 6 40.06 -41.42 56.54
CA GLU A 6 39.79 -42.41 55.48
C GLU A 6 38.28 -42.63 55.22
N ASN A 7 37.40 -42.28 56.18
CA ASN A 7 35.96 -42.51 56.05
C ASN A 7 35.19 -41.45 55.24
N MET A 8 35.86 -40.40 54.73
CA MET A 8 35.24 -39.41 53.83
C MET A 8 35.60 -39.61 52.35
N VAL A 9 36.45 -40.59 52.03
CA VAL A 9 36.90 -40.87 50.66
C VAL A 9 36.25 -42.13 50.08
N GLU A 10 35.82 -43.09 50.90
CA GLU A 10 35.26 -44.36 50.43
C GLU A 10 33.72 -44.37 50.19
N LYS A 11 33.05 -43.22 50.35
CA LYS A 11 31.62 -43.08 50.02
C LYS A 11 31.38 -42.15 48.84
N LYS A 12 32.19 -42.30 47.78
CA LYS A 12 31.97 -41.59 46.51
C LYS A 12 31.93 -42.47 45.27
N ASP A 13 32.40 -43.71 45.37
CA ASP A 13 32.50 -44.58 44.21
C ASP A 13 31.80 -45.90 44.53
N ASN A 14 30.47 -45.93 44.42
CA ASN A 14 29.63 -47.12 44.17
C ASN A 14 28.16 -46.77 44.38
N ILE A 15 27.50 -46.31 43.32
CA ILE A 15 26.22 -46.85 42.79
C ILE A 15 26.15 -46.27 41.37
N LEU A 16 26.57 -47.11 40.42
CA LEU A 16 26.34 -46.93 39.00
C LEU A 16 24.93 -47.43 38.68
N ASP A 17 24.28 -46.67 37.80
CA ASP A 17 23.27 -47.12 36.83
C ASP A 17 21.87 -47.46 37.37
N ASP A 18 21.09 -46.41 37.65
CA ASP A 18 19.64 -46.46 37.47
C ASP A 18 19.30 -45.55 36.28
N GLY A 19 18.89 -46.17 35.16
CA GLY A 19 18.63 -45.49 33.89
C GLY A 19 17.76 -44.24 34.04
N ASP A 20 18.18 -43.16 33.36
CA ASP A 20 17.67 -41.79 33.47
C ASP A 20 16.16 -41.66 33.25
N SER A 21 15.37 -42.02 34.26
CA SER A 21 14.00 -41.56 34.41
C SER A 21 14.06 -40.24 35.16
N TYR A 22 14.46 -39.18 34.45
CA TYR A 22 14.29 -37.83 34.97
C TYR A 22 12.81 -37.65 35.34
N SER A 23 12.54 -37.33 36.61
CA SER A 23 11.18 -37.01 37.00
C SER A 23 10.72 -35.81 36.16
N GLU A 24 9.52 -35.87 35.58
CA GLU A 24 9.00 -34.81 34.70
C GLU A 24 9.14 -33.42 35.34
N ILE A 25 9.01 -33.36 36.67
CA ILE A 25 9.15 -32.17 37.50
C ILE A 25 10.56 -31.56 37.42
N GLU A 26 11.60 -32.38 37.38
CA GLU A 26 12.99 -31.93 37.27
C GLU A 26 13.29 -31.30 35.91
N ILE A 27 12.72 -31.87 34.84
CA ILE A 27 12.85 -31.31 33.49
C ILE A 27 12.13 -29.95 33.42
N TRP A 28 10.90 -29.86 33.92
CA TRP A 28 10.12 -28.62 33.90
C TRP A 28 10.73 -27.52 34.78
N THR A 29 11.31 -27.87 35.92
CA THR A 29 11.99 -26.91 36.79
C THR A 29 13.27 -26.38 36.15
N ASN A 30 14.08 -27.24 35.54
CA ASN A 30 15.26 -26.80 34.79
C ASN A 30 14.89 -25.91 33.60
N PHE A 31 13.86 -26.27 32.84
CA PHE A 31 13.38 -25.47 31.73
C PHE A 31 12.90 -24.08 32.19
N THR A 32 12.01 -24.02 33.18
CA THR A 32 11.44 -22.73 33.65
C THR A 32 12.49 -21.78 34.23
N GLN A 33 13.59 -22.31 34.77
CA GLN A 33 14.71 -21.53 35.31
C GLN A 33 15.72 -21.08 34.25
N THR A 34 15.89 -21.84 33.18
CA THR A 34 16.88 -21.55 32.12
C THR A 34 16.30 -20.76 30.94
N THR A 35 14.97 -20.68 30.81
CA THR A 35 14.35 -19.90 29.73
C THR A 35 14.55 -18.39 29.92
N GLY A 36 14.72 -17.67 28.81
CA GLY A 36 14.74 -16.19 28.77
C GLY A 36 13.38 -15.53 29.00
N PHE A 37 12.32 -16.32 29.22
CA PHE A 37 10.98 -15.81 29.46
C PHE A 37 10.87 -15.19 30.86
N HIS A 38 10.74 -13.86 30.89
CA HIS A 38 10.46 -13.13 32.12
C HIS A 38 9.09 -13.55 32.67
N GLY A 39 9.09 -14.29 33.79
CA GLY A 39 7.88 -14.69 34.50
C GLY A 39 7.77 -16.20 34.73
N LEU A 40 8.28 -17.04 33.83
CA LEU A 40 8.19 -18.51 33.99
C LEU A 40 8.98 -19.02 35.19
N ASN A 41 10.15 -18.43 35.46
CA ASN A 41 10.95 -18.73 36.65
C ASN A 41 10.23 -18.38 37.98
N LYS A 42 9.17 -17.57 37.95
CA LYS A 42 8.37 -17.26 39.16
C LYS A 42 7.25 -18.27 39.43
N ILE A 43 7.04 -19.22 38.51
CA ILE A 43 6.05 -20.29 38.61
C ILE A 43 6.75 -21.55 39.17
N THR A 44 7.25 -21.45 40.40
CA THR A 44 7.86 -22.60 41.09
C THR A 44 6.82 -23.29 41.98
N PHE A 45 6.43 -24.52 41.64
CA PHE A 45 5.47 -25.30 42.40
C PHE A 45 6.10 -25.90 43.66
N MET A 46 5.95 -25.24 44.82
CA MET A 46 6.24 -25.88 46.11
C MET A 46 4.98 -26.57 46.65
N ARG A 47 5.02 -27.91 46.72
CA ARG A 47 3.88 -28.81 47.00
C ARG A 47 3.15 -28.53 48.34
N ASN A 48 3.78 -27.85 49.32
CA ASN A 48 3.30 -27.87 50.71
C ASN A 48 2.99 -26.51 51.35
N ASN A 49 2.95 -25.39 50.59
CA ASN A 49 2.64 -24.07 51.18
C ASN A 49 1.53 -23.31 50.41
N PRO A 50 0.35 -23.09 51.01
CA PRO A 50 -0.78 -22.46 50.33
C PRO A 50 -0.50 -21.01 49.88
N ARG A 51 0.39 -20.29 50.58
CA ARG A 51 0.74 -18.90 50.21
C ARG A 51 1.54 -18.83 48.90
N GLN A 52 2.37 -19.84 48.64
CA GLN A 52 3.20 -19.90 47.43
C GLN A 52 2.39 -20.34 46.20
N LEU A 53 1.36 -21.16 46.41
CA LEU A 53 0.42 -21.53 45.35
C LEU A 53 -0.35 -20.32 44.83
N ILE A 54 -0.89 -19.48 45.72
CA ILE A 54 -1.60 -18.25 45.33
C ILE A 54 -0.69 -17.33 44.53
N ARG A 55 0.55 -17.12 45.01
CA ARG A 55 1.56 -16.32 44.30
C ARG A 55 1.83 -16.88 42.89
N SER A 56 1.98 -18.19 42.76
CA SER A 56 2.22 -18.84 41.46
C SER A 56 1.05 -18.67 40.50
N ILE A 57 -0.19 -18.79 41.00
CA ILE A 57 -1.41 -18.56 40.21
C ILE A 57 -1.48 -17.10 39.75
N CYS A 58 -1.19 -16.13 40.63
CA CYS A 58 -1.14 -14.72 40.25
C CYS A 58 -0.11 -14.47 39.14
N TRP A 59 1.08 -15.09 39.22
CA TRP A 59 2.10 -14.97 38.17
C TRP A 59 1.66 -15.60 36.84
N ILE A 60 0.96 -16.74 36.87
CA ILE A 60 0.38 -17.35 35.67
C ILE A 60 -0.66 -16.41 35.04
N ILE A 61 -1.54 -15.82 35.85
CA ILE A 61 -2.57 -14.88 35.36
C ILE A 61 -1.91 -13.66 34.71
N VAL A 62 -0.91 -13.07 35.36
CA VAL A 62 -0.17 -11.93 34.81
C VAL A 62 0.51 -12.31 33.50
N TRP A 63 1.16 -13.47 33.45
CA TRP A 63 1.81 -13.97 32.23
C TRP A 63 0.80 -14.18 31.09
N LEU A 64 -0.37 -14.77 31.37
CA LEU A 64 -1.44 -14.96 30.40
C LEU A 64 -1.97 -13.63 29.86
N ILE A 65 -2.18 -12.64 30.73
CA ILE A 65 -2.62 -11.29 30.33
C ILE A 65 -1.58 -10.65 29.40
N CYS A 66 -0.29 -10.72 29.75
CA CYS A 66 0.79 -10.21 28.90
C CYS A 66 0.85 -10.94 27.55
N ALA A 67 0.67 -12.26 27.53
CA ALA A 67 0.67 -13.05 26.28
C ALA A 67 -0.50 -12.67 25.37
N VAL A 68 -1.72 -12.54 25.92
CA VAL A 68 -2.89 -12.09 25.15
C VAL A 68 -2.69 -10.68 24.59
N PHE A 69 -2.17 -9.76 25.42
CA PHE A 69 -1.91 -8.39 24.99
C PHE A 69 -0.85 -8.35 23.87
N LEU A 70 0.22 -9.14 23.97
CA LEU A 70 1.25 -9.24 22.94
C LEU A 70 0.70 -9.78 21.63
N ILE A 71 -0.14 -10.83 21.68
CA ILE A 71 -0.78 -11.37 20.45
C ILE A 71 -1.68 -10.30 19.83
N TYR A 72 -2.46 -9.60 20.65
CA TYR A 72 -3.34 -8.54 20.18
C TYR A 72 -2.56 -7.41 19.48
N THR A 73 -1.49 -6.91 20.10
CA THR A 73 -0.68 -5.84 19.51
C THR A 73 -0.01 -6.29 18.20
N VAL A 74 0.54 -7.50 18.14
CA VAL A 74 1.12 -8.05 16.90
C VAL A 74 0.08 -8.11 15.78
N VAL A 75 -1.14 -8.57 16.05
CA VAL A 75 -2.20 -8.64 15.03
C VAL A 75 -2.60 -7.24 14.53
N VAL A 76 -2.70 -6.27 15.44
CA VAL A 76 -3.01 -4.88 15.07
C VAL A 76 -1.92 -4.28 14.19
N GLU A 77 -0.65 -4.45 14.58
CA GLU A 77 0.48 -3.95 13.79
C GLU A 77 0.61 -4.64 12.44
N LEU A 78 0.37 -5.95 12.36
CA LEU A 78 0.35 -6.66 11.07
C LEU A 78 -0.74 -6.12 10.14
N LYS A 79 -1.93 -5.83 10.67
CA LYS A 79 -3.00 -5.19 9.88
C LYS A 79 -2.59 -3.80 9.40
N ASN A 80 -1.94 -3.02 10.25
CA ASN A 80 -1.41 -1.69 9.89
C ASN A 80 -0.29 -1.77 8.86
N TYR A 81 0.56 -2.81 8.91
CA TYR A 81 1.59 -3.04 7.91
C TYR A 81 0.98 -3.36 6.54
N TYR A 82 0.01 -4.28 6.50
CA TYR A 82 -0.67 -4.67 5.27
C TYR A 82 -1.68 -3.65 4.73
N SER A 83 -2.03 -2.62 5.50
CA SER A 83 -2.82 -1.49 4.98
C SER A 83 -1.98 -0.51 4.15
N TYR A 84 -0.65 -0.72 4.08
CA TYR A 84 0.32 0.09 3.33
C TYR A 84 0.09 1.60 3.49
N PRO A 85 0.03 2.12 4.73
CA PRO A 85 -0.20 3.54 4.94
C PRO A 85 1.01 4.34 4.43
N THR A 86 0.77 5.29 3.52
CA THR A 86 1.80 6.16 2.99
C THR A 86 1.78 7.51 3.69
N ILE A 87 2.93 7.95 4.19
CA ILE A 87 3.11 9.30 4.76
C ILE A 87 3.77 10.19 3.70
N SER A 88 3.07 11.23 3.25
CA SER A 88 3.64 12.24 2.37
C SER A 88 4.30 13.35 3.17
N ASN A 89 5.64 13.47 3.08
CA ASN A 89 6.37 14.60 3.64
C ASN A 89 6.46 15.72 2.59
N THR A 90 5.84 16.86 2.87
CA THR A 90 5.92 18.05 2.00
C THR A 90 6.98 19.00 2.54
N TYR A 91 7.92 19.37 1.68
CA TYR A 91 8.92 20.41 1.96
C TYR A 91 8.90 21.45 0.84
N ILE A 92 9.26 22.68 1.18
CA ILE A 92 9.39 23.77 0.21
C ILE A 92 10.87 23.94 -0.09
N GLN A 93 11.27 23.66 -1.32
CA GLN A 93 12.60 23.97 -1.83
C GLN A 93 12.53 25.25 -2.66
N LEU A 94 13.38 26.23 -2.33
CA LEU A 94 13.58 27.42 -3.14
C LEU A 94 14.63 27.09 -4.21
N GLU A 95 14.20 26.90 -5.45
CA GLU A 95 15.10 26.75 -6.59
C GLU A 95 15.33 28.11 -7.26
N GLU A 96 16.58 28.41 -7.64
CA GLU A 96 16.95 29.67 -8.32
C GLU A 96 16.38 29.77 -9.74
N LYS A 97 16.01 28.64 -10.35
CA LYS A 97 15.47 28.59 -11.72
C LYS A 97 14.39 27.52 -11.85
N LEU A 98 13.14 27.96 -12.00
CA LEU A 98 12.00 27.09 -12.25
C LEU A 98 11.66 27.04 -13.75
N SER A 99 11.33 25.87 -14.29
CA SER A 99 10.80 25.76 -15.65
C SER A 99 9.40 26.37 -15.73
N PHE A 100 9.19 27.29 -16.68
CA PHE A 100 7.87 27.87 -16.89
C PHE A 100 6.86 26.80 -17.36
N PRO A 101 5.70 26.64 -16.71
CA PRO A 101 4.75 25.60 -17.06
C PRO A 101 4.03 25.91 -18.38
N ALA A 102 3.49 24.86 -18.98
CA ALA A 102 2.54 24.96 -20.08
C ALA A 102 1.30 25.76 -19.66
N VAL A 103 1.03 26.89 -20.32
CA VAL A 103 -0.22 27.64 -20.12
C VAL A 103 -1.14 27.36 -21.30
N THR A 104 -2.19 26.57 -21.06
CA THR A 104 -3.25 26.34 -22.06
C THR A 104 -4.40 27.30 -21.79
N ILE A 105 -4.65 28.21 -22.72
CA ILE A 105 -5.79 29.14 -22.66
C ILE A 105 -6.88 28.60 -23.60
N CYS A 106 -8.02 28.24 -23.02
CA CYS A 106 -9.21 27.84 -23.78
C CYS A 106 -10.20 28.99 -23.85
N ASN A 107 -10.80 29.19 -25.03
CA ASN A 107 -12.01 30.01 -25.13
C ASN A 107 -13.16 29.27 -24.44
N MET A 108 -13.93 29.98 -23.60
CA MET A 108 -15.09 29.42 -22.87
C MET A 108 -16.21 29.00 -23.82
N SER A 109 -16.27 29.59 -25.03
CA SER A 109 -17.25 29.21 -26.04
C SER A 109 -16.78 27.99 -26.83
N PRO A 110 -17.47 26.84 -26.76
CA PRO A 110 -17.14 25.67 -27.58
C PRO A 110 -17.50 25.86 -29.06
N LEU A 111 -18.30 26.88 -29.37
CA LEU A 111 -18.77 27.17 -30.71
C LEU A 111 -18.18 28.49 -31.20
N SER A 112 -17.69 28.50 -32.44
CA SER A 112 -17.32 29.72 -33.15
C SER A 112 -18.55 30.29 -33.85
N SER A 113 -18.87 31.55 -33.56
CA SER A 113 -19.87 32.32 -34.31
C SER A 113 -19.35 32.88 -35.62
N GLN A 114 -18.04 32.79 -35.87
CA GLN A 114 -17.41 33.32 -37.07
C GLN A 114 -17.74 32.44 -38.27
N GLY A 115 -18.20 33.06 -39.36
CA GLY A 115 -18.53 32.37 -40.60
C GLY A 115 -19.80 31.52 -40.56
N LYS A 116 -20.62 31.62 -39.49
CA LYS A 116 -21.88 30.88 -39.37
C LYS A 116 -23.09 31.73 -39.78
N LYS A 117 -24.11 31.09 -40.35
CA LYS A 117 -25.36 31.74 -40.72
C LYS A 117 -26.13 32.20 -39.47
N LYS A 118 -26.65 33.43 -39.51
CA LYS A 118 -27.41 34.05 -38.42
C LYS A 118 -28.89 33.70 -38.50
N ASP A 119 -29.18 32.42 -38.39
CA ASP A 119 -30.55 31.90 -38.50
C ASP A 119 -31.15 31.62 -37.12
N ALA A 120 -32.48 31.50 -37.06
CA ALA A 120 -33.18 31.18 -35.81
C ALA A 120 -32.68 29.87 -35.17
N LYS A 121 -32.34 28.85 -35.98
CA LYS A 121 -31.77 27.57 -35.52
C LYS A 121 -30.38 27.73 -34.90
N THR A 122 -29.54 28.57 -35.50
CA THR A 122 -28.19 28.88 -35.01
C THR A 122 -28.23 29.67 -33.71
N ASN A 123 -29.11 30.67 -33.61
CA ASN A 123 -29.30 31.43 -32.38
C ASN A 123 -29.81 30.55 -31.24
N ASN A 124 -30.74 29.63 -31.56
CA ASN A 124 -31.21 28.64 -30.61
C ASN A 124 -30.08 27.73 -30.14
N LEU A 125 -29.22 27.24 -31.05
CA LEU A 125 -28.03 26.47 -30.68
C LEU A 125 -27.12 27.22 -29.71
N TYR A 126 -26.76 28.48 -29.99
CA TYR A 126 -25.95 29.27 -29.05
C TYR A 126 -26.64 29.46 -27.69
N MET A 127 -27.96 29.69 -27.69
CA MET A 127 -28.76 29.84 -26.48
C MET A 127 -28.79 28.54 -25.65
N THR A 128 -28.90 27.38 -26.30
CA THR A 128 -28.87 26.06 -25.63
C THR A 128 -27.52 25.76 -25.00
N THR A 129 -26.42 26.27 -25.57
CA THR A 129 -25.07 26.11 -25.03
C THR A 129 -24.71 27.17 -23.97
N SER A 130 -25.60 28.13 -23.74
CA SER A 130 -25.40 29.22 -22.78
C SER A 130 -26.08 28.93 -21.44
N ALA A 131 -25.85 29.80 -20.44
CA ALA A 131 -26.57 29.75 -19.16
C ALA A 131 -28.11 29.92 -19.32
N LEU A 132 -28.59 30.37 -20.48
CA LEU A 132 -30.01 30.52 -20.80
C LEU A 132 -30.64 29.26 -21.41
N TYR A 133 -29.98 28.09 -21.31
CA TYR A 133 -30.48 26.84 -21.91
C TYR A 133 -31.91 26.49 -21.46
N MET A 134 -32.32 26.89 -20.25
CA MET A 134 -33.67 26.62 -19.71
C MET A 134 -34.79 27.27 -20.53
N TYR A 135 -34.50 28.38 -21.23
CA TYR A 135 -35.45 29.07 -22.10
C TYR A 135 -35.30 28.66 -23.57
N SER A 136 -34.35 27.77 -23.87
CA SER A 136 -34.11 27.33 -25.23
C SER A 136 -35.10 26.26 -25.67
N GLN A 137 -35.37 26.19 -26.98
CA GLN A 137 -36.20 25.11 -27.51
C GLN A 137 -35.37 23.84 -27.64
N LYS A 138 -36.01 22.68 -27.48
CA LYS A 138 -35.33 21.39 -27.65
C LYS A 138 -34.75 21.27 -29.06
N ILE A 139 -33.45 20.99 -29.14
CA ILE A 139 -32.76 20.75 -30.42
C ILE A 139 -33.00 19.32 -30.90
N ASN A 140 -33.30 19.16 -32.18
CA ASN A 140 -33.25 17.87 -32.86
C ASN A 140 -31.85 17.66 -33.45
N TRP A 141 -31.01 16.87 -32.77
CA TRP A 141 -29.64 16.58 -33.19
C TRP A 141 -29.53 15.72 -34.46
N SER A 142 -30.63 15.10 -34.88
CA SER A 142 -30.71 14.36 -36.14
C SER A 142 -30.95 15.25 -37.37
N ASP A 143 -31.16 16.57 -37.18
CA ASP A 143 -31.34 17.52 -38.28
C ASP A 143 -30.02 17.65 -39.08
N PRO A 144 -30.04 17.41 -40.42
CA PRO A 144 -28.87 17.54 -41.29
C PRO A 144 -28.18 18.90 -41.19
N PHE A 145 -28.93 19.95 -40.85
CA PHE A 145 -28.44 21.32 -40.69
C PHE A 145 -27.18 21.41 -39.83
N TYR A 146 -27.14 20.71 -38.68
CA TYR A 146 -26.01 20.79 -37.75
C TYR A 146 -24.75 20.08 -38.25
N LYS A 147 -24.91 19.08 -39.10
CA LYS A 147 -23.79 18.35 -39.74
C LYS A 147 -23.26 19.14 -40.94
N GLU A 148 -24.13 19.66 -41.78
CA GLU A 148 -23.77 20.44 -42.97
C GLU A 148 -23.09 21.77 -42.60
N GLU A 149 -23.61 22.46 -41.59
CA GLU A 149 -23.01 23.70 -41.09
C GLU A 149 -21.79 23.43 -40.17
N GLY A 150 -21.39 22.16 -39.98
CA GLY A 150 -20.15 21.78 -39.30
C GLY A 150 -20.15 22.02 -37.78
N TYR A 151 -21.32 22.05 -37.14
CA TYR A 151 -21.44 22.05 -35.68
C TYR A 151 -21.18 20.66 -35.09
N LEU A 152 -21.47 19.61 -35.86
CA LEU A 152 -21.23 18.21 -35.51
C LEU A 152 -20.12 17.64 -36.40
N LYS A 153 -18.87 18.05 -36.18
CA LYS A 153 -17.73 17.42 -36.85
C LYS A 153 -17.36 16.15 -36.10
N ALA A 154 -17.52 14.99 -36.74
CA ALA A 154 -16.97 13.75 -36.22
C ALA A 154 -15.44 13.87 -36.16
N THR A 155 -14.84 13.52 -35.04
CA THR A 155 -13.38 13.54 -34.89
C THR A 155 -12.79 12.51 -35.85
N THR A 156 -12.02 12.97 -36.82
CA THR A 156 -11.31 12.08 -37.74
C THR A 156 -10.07 11.49 -37.08
N LYS A 157 -9.55 10.36 -37.59
CA LYS A 157 -8.28 9.79 -37.12
C LYS A 157 -7.13 10.80 -37.21
N GLU A 158 -7.18 11.69 -38.20
CA GLU A 158 -6.22 12.78 -38.38
C GLU A 158 -6.37 13.87 -37.31
N ASP A 159 -7.59 14.23 -36.92
CA ASP A 159 -7.83 15.16 -35.81
C ASP A 159 -7.32 14.55 -34.48
N LEU A 160 -7.46 13.23 -34.29
CA LEU A 160 -6.90 12.52 -33.13
C LEU A 160 -5.37 12.49 -33.16
N TYR A 161 -4.76 12.23 -34.31
CA TYR A 161 -3.31 12.23 -34.50
C TYR A 161 -2.71 13.61 -34.19
N ASN A 162 -3.28 14.68 -34.75
CA ASN A 162 -2.81 16.03 -34.50
C ASN A 162 -3.00 16.46 -33.04
N ARG A 163 -4.08 16.01 -32.39
CA ARG A 163 -4.30 16.23 -30.95
C ARG A 163 -3.27 15.47 -30.11
N SER A 164 -2.95 14.23 -30.49
CA SER A 164 -1.92 13.42 -29.82
C SER A 164 -0.52 14.04 -29.96
N LYS A 165 -0.20 14.60 -31.12
CA LYS A 165 1.06 15.30 -31.37
C LYS A 165 1.21 16.55 -30.50
N ASN A 166 0.13 17.33 -30.34
CA ASN A 166 0.15 18.51 -29.47
C ASN A 166 0.32 18.16 -27.99
N VAL A 167 -0.17 16.99 -27.55
CA VAL A 167 0.03 16.48 -26.19
C VAL A 167 1.46 15.94 -26.02
N ALA A 168 1.97 15.18 -27.00
CA ALA A 168 3.32 14.62 -26.98
C ALA A 168 4.45 15.66 -27.08
N VAL A 169 4.19 16.83 -27.68
CA VAL A 169 5.15 17.95 -27.67
C VAL A 169 5.31 18.55 -26.27
N HIS A 170 4.31 18.39 -25.40
CA HIS A 170 4.38 18.91 -24.02
C HIS A 170 5.15 18.00 -23.07
N ASP A 171 5.13 16.68 -23.32
CA ASP A 171 5.92 15.70 -22.59
C ASP A 171 6.97 15.14 -23.54
N HIS A 172 8.19 15.68 -23.49
CA HIS A 172 9.37 15.25 -24.28
C HIS A 172 9.73 13.74 -24.19
N LEU A 173 8.92 12.90 -23.53
CA LEU A 173 9.20 11.49 -23.20
C LEU A 173 8.08 10.51 -23.60
N VAL A 174 7.04 10.93 -24.32
CA VAL A 174 5.93 10.04 -24.70
C VAL A 174 5.75 10.00 -26.22
N GLU A 175 6.15 8.89 -26.85
CA GLU A 175 5.87 8.64 -28.26
C GLU A 175 4.44 8.08 -28.42
N PRO A 176 3.52 8.77 -29.12
CA PRO A 176 2.18 8.25 -29.36
C PRO A 176 2.20 7.14 -30.41
N ILE A 177 1.73 5.94 -30.04
CA ILE A 177 1.64 4.79 -30.95
C ILE A 177 0.17 4.62 -31.38
N MET A 178 -0.10 4.74 -32.67
CA MET A 178 -1.40 4.48 -33.26
C MET A 178 -1.58 2.98 -33.50
N THR A 179 -2.57 2.36 -32.83
CA THR A 179 -2.93 0.94 -33.05
C THR A 179 -4.27 0.82 -33.77
N ASN A 180 -4.59 -0.36 -34.28
CA ASN A 180 -5.86 -0.63 -34.98
C ASN A 180 -7.09 -0.48 -34.07
N GLU A 181 -6.90 -0.48 -32.75
CA GLU A 181 -7.95 -0.35 -31.72
C GLU A 181 -8.06 1.07 -31.15
N GLY A 182 -7.17 1.99 -31.53
CA GLY A 182 -7.18 3.39 -31.09
C GLY A 182 -5.83 3.92 -30.63
N LEU A 183 -5.84 5.13 -30.08
CA LEU A 183 -4.67 5.81 -29.53
C LEU A 183 -4.34 5.21 -28.17
N VAL A 184 -3.21 4.50 -28.06
CA VAL A 184 -2.71 3.99 -26.79
C VAL A 184 -1.57 4.91 -26.33
N ILE A 185 -1.83 5.66 -25.26
CA ILE A 185 -0.81 6.46 -24.59
C ILE A 185 -0.13 5.54 -23.58
N LYS A 186 1.03 4.98 -23.94
CA LYS A 186 1.85 4.23 -22.96
C LYS A 186 2.61 5.24 -22.10
N PRO A 187 2.43 5.24 -20.77
CA PRO A 187 3.25 6.08 -19.91
C PRO A 187 4.71 5.60 -19.96
N ALA A 188 5.67 6.54 -19.91
CA ALA A 188 7.10 6.23 -19.92
C ALA A 188 7.52 5.25 -18.80
N SER A 189 6.74 5.15 -17.72
CA SER A 189 6.95 4.18 -16.64
C SER A 189 6.79 2.73 -17.12
N GLU A 190 5.88 2.42 -18.05
CA GLU A 190 5.74 1.07 -18.60
C GLU A 190 6.90 0.72 -19.54
N ALA A 191 7.41 1.69 -20.31
CA ALA A 191 8.62 1.50 -21.11
C ALA A 191 9.86 1.29 -20.22
N PHE A 192 9.97 2.03 -19.10
CA PHE A 192 11.05 1.83 -18.12
C PHE A 192 10.95 0.45 -17.44
N ILE A 193 9.74 -0.01 -17.08
CA ILE A 193 9.53 -1.34 -16.47
C ILE A 193 9.79 -2.46 -17.49
N GLU A 194 9.42 -2.28 -18.76
CA GLU A 194 9.63 -3.27 -19.82
C GLU A 194 11.12 -3.36 -20.24
N ILE A 195 11.88 -2.26 -20.21
CA ILE A 195 13.35 -2.25 -20.37
C ILE A 195 14.02 -2.94 -19.17
N GLN A 196 13.60 -2.64 -17.93
CA GLN A 196 14.18 -3.26 -16.73
C GLN A 196 13.92 -4.78 -16.65
N ARG A 197 12.84 -5.29 -17.25
CA ARG A 197 12.53 -6.74 -17.22
C ARG A 197 13.35 -7.54 -18.25
N LYS A 198 13.92 -6.92 -19.30
CA LYS A 198 14.70 -7.63 -20.34
C LYS A 198 16.18 -7.81 -20.02
N ASP A 199 16.75 -7.06 -19.09
CA ASP A 199 18.21 -7.05 -18.86
C ASP A 199 18.67 -7.82 -17.60
N VAL A 200 17.81 -8.62 -16.97
CA VAL A 200 18.23 -9.51 -15.87
C VAL A 200 18.62 -10.88 -16.43
N CYS A 201 19.79 -10.94 -17.07
CA CYS A 201 20.55 -12.19 -17.19
C CYS A 201 21.29 -12.43 -15.87
N TYR A 202 20.93 -13.52 -15.18
CA TYR A 202 21.73 -14.08 -14.10
C TYR A 202 23.02 -14.69 -14.70
N ILE A 203 24.16 -14.44 -14.05
CA ILE A 203 25.38 -15.24 -14.22
C ILE A 203 25.16 -16.60 -13.54
#